data_AF-A0A517Y4B2-F1
#
_entry.id   AF-A0A517Y4B2-F1
#
_cell.length_a   1.000
_cell.length_b   1.000
_cell.length_c   1.000
_cell.angle_alpha   90.00
_cell.angle_beta   90.00
_cell.angle_gamma   90.00
#
_symmetry.space_group_name_H-M   'P 1'
#
loop_
_entity.id
_entity.type
_entity.pdbx_description
1 polymer ?
#
loop_
_entity_poly.entity_id
_entity_poly.type
_entity_poly.pdbx_seq_one_letter_code
_entity_poly.pdbx_strand_id
1 'polypeptide(L)'
;MISRQDLHRAAALAAFVLLGGHHSAHAQEPKPMSLTVEQAKEIVAGKNVELLQSVTELSVDVAQVLSQYGKGDLRLHRVQTITPEVARVLAPEKKGVTLWLGLTTVTPEVATALAAHSRGMLALNALDKISVEVARELSQFRGKLTLNGLRTLSREVAIELAKHRSKFTLFGLTEISDEAAEALSHHRSTMLLNGLTKLTSVPLTTTMLKSNDGFLNLSKVQTLGDEVMQVFAEYRGTKPIRLTGLTELSAANAVGLRANDKIVLPSIFQQAEQQ
;
A
#
# COMPACT_ATOMS: atom_id res chain seq x y z
N MET A 1 31.49 41.09 -8.46
CA MET A 1 30.52 40.62 -9.48
C MET A 1 30.47 39.11 -9.40
N ILE A 2 29.48 38.57 -8.69
CA ILE A 2 29.24 37.13 -8.57
C ILE A 2 28.14 36.79 -9.59
N SER A 3 28.34 35.73 -10.36
CA SER A 3 27.53 35.34 -11.51
C SER A 3 26.13 34.86 -11.11
N ARG A 4 25.13 35.10 -11.97
CA ARG A 4 23.73 34.65 -11.81
C ARG A 4 23.57 33.13 -11.68
N GLN A 5 24.61 32.34 -11.97
CA GLN A 5 24.63 30.88 -11.75
C GLN A 5 24.91 30.47 -10.30
N ASP A 6 25.50 31.34 -9.48
CA ASP A 6 25.74 31.06 -8.05
C ASP A 6 24.52 31.39 -7.17
N LEU A 7 23.55 32.14 -7.71
CA LEU A 7 22.29 32.46 -7.02
C LEU A 7 21.26 31.32 -7.05
N HIS A 8 21.43 30.29 -7.90
CA HIS A 8 20.47 29.19 -8.05
C HIS A 8 20.84 27.90 -7.29
N ARG A 9 22.04 27.82 -6.69
CA ARG A 9 22.44 26.70 -5.81
C ARG A 9 22.18 26.94 -4.32
N ALA A 10 21.74 28.13 -3.94
CA ALA A 10 21.40 28.52 -2.57
C ALA A 10 19.89 28.68 -2.33
N ALA A 11 19.03 28.16 -3.22
CA ALA A 11 17.58 28.34 -3.18
C ALA A 11 16.78 27.07 -2.81
N ALA A 12 17.41 26.05 -2.22
CA ALA A 12 16.74 24.84 -1.74
C ALA A 12 16.74 24.68 -0.21
N LEU A 13 17.31 25.63 0.52
CA LEU A 13 17.23 25.70 1.98
C LEU A 13 16.74 27.11 2.36
N ALA A 14 15.81 27.19 3.30
CA ALA A 14 15.16 28.39 3.82
C ALA A 14 13.99 28.94 2.99
N ALA A 15 12.82 28.31 3.14
CA ALA A 15 11.53 29.00 3.08
C ALA A 15 10.79 28.75 4.39
N PHE A 16 11.19 29.49 5.43
CA PHE A 16 10.39 29.68 6.64
C PHE A 16 10.50 31.14 7.06
N VAL A 17 9.41 31.67 7.63
CA VAL A 17 9.23 32.98 8.26
C VAL A 17 8.58 34.05 7.36
N LEU A 18 7.23 34.07 7.32
CA LEU A 18 6.40 35.10 7.99
C LEU A 18 4.93 35.01 7.54
N LEU A 19 4.03 34.66 8.46
CA LEU A 19 2.81 35.42 8.82
C LEU A 19 1.91 34.56 9.74
N GLY A 20 1.50 35.15 10.87
CA GLY A 20 0.35 34.69 11.66
C GLY A 20 0.67 33.83 12.87
N GLY A 21 0.86 34.47 14.02
CA GLY A 21 0.88 33.78 15.30
C GLY A 21 -0.48 33.18 15.63
N HIS A 22 -0.50 31.89 15.94
CA HIS A 22 -1.41 31.23 16.88
C HIS A 22 -0.59 30.12 17.57
N HIS A 23 -0.79 29.97 18.87
CA HIS A 23 -0.11 28.99 19.71
C HIS A 23 -0.13 27.58 19.10
N SER A 24 1.00 27.11 18.58
CA SER A 24 1.26 25.70 18.34
C SER A 24 2.37 25.29 19.28
N ALA A 25 2.06 24.36 20.18
CA ALA A 25 3.06 23.64 20.96
C ALA A 25 4.16 23.16 20.01
N HIS A 26 5.38 23.66 20.19
CA HIS A 26 6.57 23.08 19.60
C HIS A 26 6.70 21.65 20.15
N ALA A 27 6.06 20.68 19.48
CA ALA A 27 6.57 19.33 19.48
C ALA A 27 7.97 19.44 18.88
N GLN A 28 9.01 19.44 19.72
CA GLN A 28 10.38 19.25 19.25
C GLN A 28 10.35 18.01 18.38
N GLU A 29 10.70 18.15 17.11
CA GLU A 29 10.92 16.99 16.26
C GLU A 29 11.92 16.08 17.00
N PRO A 30 11.58 14.81 17.22
CA PRO A 30 12.42 13.91 17.99
C PRO A 30 13.79 13.85 17.33
N LYS A 31 14.84 14.10 18.11
CA LYS A 31 16.22 14.10 17.64
C LYS A 31 16.47 12.88 16.74
N PRO A 32 17.05 13.05 15.54
CA PRO A 32 17.30 11.95 14.64
C PRO A 32 18.14 10.88 15.35
N MET A 33 17.68 9.64 15.25
CA MET A 33 18.33 8.48 15.85
C MET A 33 18.88 7.59 14.74
N SER A 34 20.20 7.49 14.70
CA SER A 34 20.95 6.58 13.86
C SER A 34 21.51 5.43 14.68
N LEU A 35 21.58 4.23 14.11
CA LEU A 35 22.29 3.12 14.72
C LEU A 35 23.78 3.19 14.42
N THR A 36 24.60 2.64 15.32
CA THR A 36 25.97 2.26 14.99
C THR A 36 25.99 0.88 14.33
N VAL A 37 27.10 0.55 13.66
CA VAL A 37 27.33 -0.79 13.10
C VAL A 37 27.28 -1.88 14.17
N GLU A 38 27.79 -1.61 15.37
CA GLU A 38 27.74 -2.57 16.48
C GLU A 38 26.31 -2.78 16.99
N GLN A 39 25.51 -1.71 17.11
CA GLN A 39 24.08 -1.85 17.44
C GLN A 39 23.33 -2.64 16.37
N ALA A 40 23.64 -2.42 15.08
CA ALA A 40 23.06 -3.20 13.99
C ALA A 40 23.43 -4.70 14.09
N LYS A 41 24.68 -5.03 14.45
CA LYS A 41 25.11 -6.42 14.67
C LYS A 41 24.39 -7.07 15.84
N GLU A 42 24.19 -6.33 16.93
CA GLU A 42 23.39 -6.79 18.07
C GLU A 42 21.95 -7.11 17.65
N ILE A 43 21.32 -6.23 16.85
CA ILE A 43 19.98 -6.44 16.29
C ILE A 43 19.93 -7.71 15.44
N VAL A 44 20.91 -7.94 14.56
CA VAL A 44 20.99 -9.17 13.75
C VAL A 44 21.15 -10.42 14.63
N ALA A 45 21.91 -10.33 15.72
CA ALA A 45 21.98 -11.40 16.73
C ALA A 45 20.67 -11.57 17.53
N GLY A 46 19.71 -10.65 17.38
CA GLY A 46 18.41 -10.60 18.04
C GLY A 46 18.44 -10.03 19.45
N LYS A 47 19.43 -9.20 19.75
CA LYS A 47 19.49 -8.35 20.95
C LYS A 47 19.06 -6.94 20.56
N ASN A 48 18.52 -6.17 21.51
CA ASN A 48 18.21 -4.75 21.33
C ASN A 48 17.32 -4.44 20.10
N VAL A 49 16.41 -5.35 19.72
CA VAL A 49 15.56 -5.24 18.51
C VAL A 49 14.59 -4.07 18.62
N GLU A 50 14.23 -3.67 19.83
CA GLU A 50 13.40 -2.51 20.14
C GLU A 50 13.99 -1.19 19.62
N LEU A 51 15.32 -1.11 19.43
CA LEU A 51 15.97 0.07 18.86
C LEU A 51 15.43 0.41 17.46
N LEU A 52 15.04 -0.61 16.66
CA LEU A 52 14.45 -0.43 15.33
C LEU A 52 13.18 0.45 15.34
N GLN A 53 12.45 0.51 16.46
CA GLN A 53 11.24 1.33 16.60
C GLN A 53 11.53 2.82 16.65
N SER A 54 12.79 3.20 16.85
CA SER A 54 13.22 4.59 17.07
C SER A 54 14.12 5.14 15.97
N VAL A 55 14.66 4.27 15.09
CA VAL A 55 15.58 4.67 14.02
C VAL A 55 14.90 5.56 12.99
N THR A 56 15.48 6.73 12.72
CA THR A 56 15.00 7.68 11.72
C THR A 56 15.95 7.78 10.52
N GLU A 57 17.22 7.42 10.69
CA GLU A 57 18.26 7.54 9.66
C GLU A 57 19.08 6.26 9.54
N LEU A 58 19.53 5.96 8.32
CA LEU A 58 20.33 4.77 8.00
C LEU A 58 21.54 5.17 7.16
N SER A 59 22.72 4.79 7.62
CA SER A 59 23.91 4.74 6.78
C SER A 59 23.92 3.45 5.95
N VAL A 60 24.70 3.44 4.87
CA VAL A 60 24.87 2.25 4.02
C VAL A 60 25.45 1.08 4.83
N ASP A 61 26.43 1.32 5.71
CA ASP A 61 27.06 0.27 6.52
C ASP A 61 26.06 -0.38 7.50
N VAL A 62 25.22 0.43 8.15
CA VAL A 62 24.16 -0.06 9.03
C VAL A 62 23.15 -0.87 8.24
N ALA A 63 22.70 -0.34 7.11
CA ALA A 63 21.75 -1.01 6.23
C ALA A 63 22.29 -2.36 5.71
N GLN A 64 23.58 -2.42 5.39
CA GLN A 64 24.26 -3.64 4.97
C GLN A 64 24.33 -4.71 6.07
N VAL A 65 24.46 -4.31 7.33
CA VAL A 65 24.36 -5.25 8.46
C VAL A 65 22.91 -5.70 8.64
N LEU A 66 21.97 -4.75 8.68
CA LEU A 66 20.55 -5.06 8.89
C LEU A 66 19.94 -5.92 7.78
N SER A 67 20.46 -5.90 6.55
CA SER A 67 19.99 -6.80 5.48
C SER A 67 20.21 -8.29 5.79
N GLN A 68 21.10 -8.60 6.73
CA GLN A 68 21.34 -9.95 7.23
C GLN A 68 20.33 -10.39 8.29
N TYR A 69 19.37 -9.53 8.65
CA TYR A 69 18.34 -9.83 9.64
C TYR A 69 17.44 -10.99 9.18
N GLY A 70 17.78 -12.19 9.65
CA GLY A 70 17.12 -13.44 9.25
C GLY A 70 15.96 -13.86 10.15
N LYS A 71 15.60 -13.07 11.17
CA LYS A 71 14.61 -13.44 12.19
C LYS A 71 13.17 -13.05 11.84
N GLY A 72 12.88 -12.73 10.58
CA GLY A 72 11.54 -12.42 10.08
C GLY A 72 11.44 -11.02 9.47
N ASP A 73 10.58 -10.18 10.04
CA ASP A 73 10.28 -8.86 9.51
C ASP A 73 11.30 -7.81 10.00
N LEU A 74 11.95 -7.13 9.06
CA LEU A 74 12.75 -5.93 9.37
C LEU A 74 11.83 -4.71 9.31
N ARG A 75 11.59 -4.08 10.47
CA ARG A 75 10.64 -2.97 10.62
C ARG A 75 11.33 -1.65 10.93
N LEU A 76 11.28 -0.71 9.99
CA LEU A 76 11.93 0.59 10.05
C LEU A 76 10.87 1.69 9.84
N HIS A 77 9.89 1.74 10.73
CA HIS A 77 8.68 2.56 10.57
C HIS A 77 8.91 4.06 10.64
N ARG A 78 10.03 4.52 11.21
CA ARG A 78 10.34 5.95 11.38
C ARG A 78 11.36 6.48 10.37
N VAL A 79 11.90 5.61 9.52
CA VAL A 79 12.77 6.01 8.40
C VAL A 79 11.88 6.53 7.27
N GLN A 80 11.86 7.85 7.09
CA GLN A 80 10.96 8.52 6.14
C GLN A 80 11.57 8.67 4.73
N THR A 81 12.90 8.67 4.64
CA THR A 81 13.66 8.80 3.39
C THR A 81 14.89 7.91 3.42
N ILE A 82 15.30 7.39 2.27
CA ILE A 82 16.54 6.63 2.09
C ILE A 82 17.19 6.99 0.76
N THR A 83 18.49 6.76 0.64
CA THR A 83 19.20 6.88 -0.65
C THR A 83 19.02 5.61 -1.49
N PRO A 84 19.26 5.66 -2.82
CA PRO A 84 19.26 4.47 -3.67
C PRO A 84 20.25 3.39 -3.23
N GLU A 85 21.39 3.76 -2.63
CA GLU A 85 22.39 2.83 -2.10
C GLU A 85 21.84 2.05 -0.90
N VAL A 86 21.23 2.76 0.06
CA VAL A 86 20.56 2.15 1.23
C VAL A 86 19.41 1.25 0.78
N ALA A 87 18.61 1.70 -0.19
CA ALA A 87 17.53 0.91 -0.77
C ALA A 87 18.03 -0.39 -1.39
N ARG A 88 19.14 -0.33 -2.14
CA ARG A 88 19.71 -1.50 -2.83
C ARG A 88 20.18 -2.57 -1.86
N VAL A 89 20.86 -2.18 -0.78
CA VAL A 89 21.38 -3.14 0.21
C VAL A 89 20.28 -3.74 1.09
N LEU A 90 19.21 -3.00 1.35
CA LEU A 90 18.06 -3.50 2.12
C LEU A 90 17.07 -4.32 1.29
N ALA A 91 17.09 -4.18 -0.04
CA ALA A 91 16.13 -4.81 -0.91
C ALA A 91 16.02 -6.34 -0.63
N PRO A 92 14.82 -6.86 -0.34
CA PRO A 92 14.65 -8.26 0.06
C PRO A 92 15.17 -9.29 -0.97
N GLU A 93 16.17 -10.09 -0.56
CA GLU A 93 16.78 -11.10 -1.42
C GLU A 93 16.17 -12.51 -1.30
N LYS A 94 15.53 -12.81 -0.16
CA LYS A 94 15.04 -14.14 0.21
C LYS A 94 13.52 -14.15 0.36
N LYS A 95 12.90 -15.30 0.03
CA LYS A 95 11.48 -15.53 0.35
C LYS A 95 11.29 -15.55 1.87
N GLY A 96 10.15 -15.07 2.34
CA GLY A 96 9.80 -15.07 3.77
C GLY A 96 10.35 -13.89 4.57
N VAL A 97 11.15 -13.02 3.96
CA VAL A 97 11.56 -11.74 4.56
C VAL A 97 10.53 -10.67 4.20
N THR A 98 10.13 -9.90 5.20
CA THR A 98 9.33 -8.68 4.99
C THR A 98 10.15 -7.46 5.38
N LEU A 99 10.29 -6.51 4.46
CA LEU A 99 10.88 -5.22 4.74
C LEU A 99 9.76 -4.18 4.88
N TRP A 100 9.64 -3.58 6.07
CA TRP A 100 8.74 -2.48 6.32
C TRP A 100 9.52 -1.18 6.43
N LEU A 101 9.26 -0.24 5.54
CA LEU A 101 9.85 1.09 5.57
C LEU A 101 8.77 2.14 5.80
N GLY A 102 9.07 3.12 6.65
CA GLY A 102 8.23 4.27 6.91
C GLY A 102 8.31 5.37 5.85
N LEU A 103 8.67 5.05 4.61
CA LEU A 103 8.90 6.06 3.57
C LEU A 103 7.62 6.83 3.28
N THR A 104 7.71 8.16 3.43
CA THR A 104 6.62 9.09 3.07
C THR A 104 6.78 9.60 1.65
N THR A 105 7.98 9.49 1.08
CA THR A 105 8.28 9.80 -0.32
C THR A 105 9.25 8.76 -0.89
N VAL A 106 9.14 8.49 -2.19
CA VAL A 106 10.03 7.57 -2.93
C VAL A 106 10.35 8.21 -4.27
N THR A 107 11.62 8.23 -4.65
CA THR A 107 12.05 8.61 -6.01
C THR A 107 12.09 7.37 -6.91
N PRO A 108 12.08 7.54 -8.24
CA PRO A 108 12.23 6.41 -9.16
C PRO A 108 13.50 5.58 -8.90
N GLU A 109 14.62 6.23 -8.58
CA GLU A 109 15.90 5.55 -8.31
C GLU A 109 15.84 4.69 -7.05
N VAL A 110 15.17 5.17 -6.00
CA VAL A 110 14.91 4.40 -4.77
C VAL A 110 13.99 3.22 -5.09
N ALA A 111 12.93 3.42 -5.88
CA ALA A 111 12.03 2.36 -6.29
C ALA A 111 12.74 1.27 -7.12
N THR A 112 13.58 1.66 -8.09
CA THR A 112 14.42 0.75 -8.87
C THR A 112 15.37 -0.02 -7.97
N ALA A 113 16.01 0.64 -7.00
CA ALA A 113 16.93 0.00 -6.06
C ALA A 113 16.22 -1.00 -5.14
N LEU A 114 15.01 -0.69 -4.65
CA LEU A 114 14.16 -1.62 -3.89
C LEU A 114 13.68 -2.80 -4.76
N ALA A 115 13.48 -2.58 -6.05
CA ALA A 115 13.07 -3.62 -7.01
C ALA A 115 14.22 -4.55 -7.44
N ALA A 116 15.49 -4.14 -7.24
CA ALA A 116 16.69 -4.86 -7.69
C ALA A 116 16.73 -6.31 -7.16
N HIS A 117 16.34 -6.50 -5.90
CA HIS A 117 16.18 -7.81 -5.30
C HIS A 117 14.70 -8.11 -5.14
N SER A 118 14.27 -9.20 -5.78
CA SER A 118 12.86 -9.41 -6.12
C SER A 118 12.27 -10.64 -5.42
N ARG A 119 12.52 -10.82 -4.12
CA ARG A 119 11.94 -11.94 -3.34
C ARG A 119 11.43 -11.45 -1.99
N GLY A 120 10.33 -12.02 -1.49
CA GLY A 120 9.79 -11.64 -0.18
C GLY A 120 8.65 -10.62 -0.28
N MET A 121 8.53 -9.74 0.70
CA MET A 121 7.50 -8.70 0.78
C MET A 121 8.11 -7.34 1.09
N LEU A 122 7.65 -6.32 0.38
CA LEU A 122 8.01 -4.92 0.60
C LEU A 122 6.78 -4.14 1.04
N ALA A 123 6.88 -3.45 2.18
CA ALA A 123 5.81 -2.68 2.77
C ALA A 123 6.17 -1.20 2.84
N LEU A 124 5.48 -0.39 2.04
CA LEU A 124 5.62 1.07 1.92
C LEU A 124 4.29 1.74 2.30
N ASN A 125 3.75 1.35 3.45
CA ASN A 125 2.39 1.71 3.87
C ASN A 125 2.26 3.18 4.32
N ALA A 126 3.36 3.92 4.43
CA ALA A 126 3.35 5.35 4.74
C ALA A 126 3.22 6.26 3.51
N LEU A 127 3.28 5.69 2.29
CA LEU A 127 3.04 6.44 1.05
C LEU A 127 1.53 6.68 0.87
N ASP A 128 1.13 7.93 0.77
CA ASP A 128 -0.25 8.35 0.47
C ASP A 128 -0.52 8.55 -1.03
N LYS A 129 0.54 8.83 -1.80
CA LYS A 129 0.58 8.93 -3.26
C LYS A 129 1.91 8.43 -3.83
N ILE A 130 1.91 8.04 -5.10
CA ILE A 130 3.12 7.72 -5.87
C ILE A 130 3.02 8.31 -7.28
N SER A 131 4.16 8.59 -7.92
CA SER A 131 4.19 8.97 -9.33
C SER A 131 4.05 7.75 -10.24
N VAL A 132 3.82 8.00 -11.54
CA VAL A 132 3.76 6.95 -12.57
C VAL A 132 5.10 6.22 -12.69
N GLU A 133 6.21 6.96 -12.60
CA GLU A 133 7.57 6.42 -12.65
C GLU A 133 7.83 5.50 -11.45
N VAL A 134 7.46 5.93 -10.23
CA VAL A 134 7.59 5.09 -9.03
C VAL A 134 6.75 3.83 -9.15
N ALA A 135 5.51 3.93 -9.64
CA ALA A 135 4.64 2.77 -9.87
C ALA A 135 5.24 1.79 -10.89
N ARG A 136 5.83 2.31 -11.98
CA ARG A 136 6.52 1.53 -13.01
C ARG A 136 7.69 0.75 -12.42
N GLU A 137 8.55 1.40 -11.66
CA GLU A 137 9.72 0.76 -11.04
C GLU A 137 9.31 -0.27 -9.98
N LEU A 138 8.34 0.08 -9.11
CA LEU A 138 7.82 -0.86 -8.11
C LEU A 138 7.13 -2.08 -8.75
N SER A 139 6.50 -1.92 -9.92
CA SER A 139 5.87 -3.05 -10.63
C SER A 139 6.86 -4.15 -10.99
N GLN A 140 8.16 -3.82 -11.12
CA GLN A 140 9.24 -4.76 -11.44
C GLN A 140 9.66 -5.63 -10.24
N PHE A 141 9.33 -5.22 -9.01
CA PHE A 141 9.57 -6.04 -7.83
C PHE A 141 8.79 -7.36 -7.97
N ARG A 142 9.46 -8.51 -7.88
CA ARG A 142 8.77 -9.82 -8.04
C ARG A 142 8.19 -10.39 -6.74
N GLY A 143 8.46 -9.73 -5.61
CA GLY A 143 7.87 -10.06 -4.32
C GLY A 143 6.49 -9.42 -4.14
N LYS A 144 5.89 -9.58 -2.96
CA LYS A 144 4.59 -9.00 -2.61
C LYS A 144 4.74 -7.51 -2.26
N LEU A 145 3.85 -6.66 -2.74
CA LEU A 145 3.83 -5.24 -2.37
C LEU A 145 2.69 -4.94 -1.38
N THR A 146 2.96 -4.12 -0.38
CA THR A 146 1.90 -3.50 0.42
C THR A 146 2.04 -1.99 0.36
N LEU A 147 1.02 -1.35 -0.21
CA LEU A 147 0.94 0.11 -0.43
C LEU A 147 -0.36 0.62 0.22
N ASN A 148 -0.62 0.17 1.45
CA ASN A 148 -1.89 0.40 2.14
C ASN A 148 -2.09 1.85 2.59
N GLY A 149 -1.11 2.72 2.40
CA GLY A 149 -1.26 4.16 2.64
C GLY A 149 -1.92 4.91 1.49
N LEU A 150 -1.90 4.35 0.27
CA LEU A 150 -2.39 5.04 -0.92
C LEU A 150 -3.88 5.32 -0.80
N ARG A 151 -4.25 6.61 -0.92
CA ARG A 151 -5.64 7.08 -0.76
C ARG A 151 -6.36 7.28 -2.09
N THR A 152 -5.60 7.58 -3.13
CA THR A 152 -6.10 7.86 -4.48
C THR A 152 -5.23 7.13 -5.50
N LEU A 153 -5.82 6.79 -6.65
CA LEU A 153 -5.11 6.11 -7.73
C LEU A 153 -5.49 6.76 -9.07
N SER A 154 -4.52 7.33 -9.77
CA SER A 154 -4.75 7.78 -11.16
C SER A 154 -4.80 6.59 -12.11
N ARG A 155 -5.39 6.79 -13.29
CA ARG A 155 -5.40 5.80 -14.36
C ARG A 155 -3.98 5.32 -14.72
N GLU A 156 -3.02 6.24 -14.84
CA GLU A 156 -1.65 5.93 -15.27
C GLU A 156 -0.91 5.11 -14.21
N VAL A 157 -1.09 5.46 -12.92
CA VAL A 157 -0.53 4.66 -11.81
C VAL A 157 -1.16 3.27 -11.77
N ALA A 158 -2.48 3.17 -11.96
CA ALA A 158 -3.19 1.89 -12.03
C ALA A 158 -2.67 1.00 -13.17
N ILE A 159 -2.42 1.57 -14.35
CA ILE A 159 -1.84 0.85 -15.50
C ILE A 159 -0.48 0.24 -15.13
N GLU A 160 0.39 0.99 -14.46
CA GLU A 160 1.70 0.48 -14.07
C GLU A 160 1.59 -0.59 -12.96
N LEU A 161 0.76 -0.38 -11.95
CA LEU A 161 0.54 -1.38 -10.90
C LEU A 161 -0.09 -2.67 -11.44
N ALA A 162 -0.95 -2.60 -12.45
CA ALA A 162 -1.56 -3.79 -13.06
C ALA A 162 -0.51 -4.71 -13.71
N LYS A 163 0.65 -4.18 -14.12
CA LYS A 163 1.78 -4.95 -14.68
C LYS A 163 2.55 -5.74 -13.61
N HIS A 164 2.39 -5.41 -12.33
CA HIS A 164 3.03 -6.14 -11.25
C HIS A 164 2.61 -7.61 -11.30
N ARG A 165 3.57 -8.53 -11.13
CA ARG A 165 3.35 -9.96 -11.37
C ARG A 165 3.10 -10.78 -10.10
N SER A 166 3.06 -10.12 -8.96
CA SER A 166 2.83 -10.74 -7.66
C SER A 166 1.64 -10.09 -6.96
N LYS A 167 1.38 -10.52 -5.73
CA LYS A 167 0.29 -9.98 -4.92
C LYS A 167 0.61 -8.55 -4.47
N PHE A 168 -0.37 -7.65 -4.59
CA PHE A 168 -0.32 -6.36 -3.92
C PHE A 168 -1.58 -6.05 -3.09
N THR A 169 -1.46 -5.11 -2.14
CA THR A 169 -2.59 -4.65 -1.30
C THR A 169 -2.66 -3.13 -1.27
N LEU A 170 -3.87 -2.58 -1.42
CA LEU A 170 -4.18 -1.13 -1.37
C LEU A 170 -5.32 -0.88 -0.35
N PHE A 171 -5.13 -1.23 0.92
CA PHE A 171 -6.21 -1.12 1.92
C PHE A 171 -6.60 0.30 2.31
N GLY A 172 -5.77 1.29 1.98
CA GLY A 172 -6.06 2.71 2.20
C GLY A 172 -6.93 3.34 1.12
N LEU A 173 -7.08 2.67 -0.03
CA LEU A 173 -7.85 3.14 -1.18
C LEU A 173 -9.33 2.91 -0.90
N THR A 174 -10.07 3.99 -0.65
CA THR A 174 -11.50 3.95 -0.33
C THR A 174 -12.38 4.15 -1.55
N GLU A 175 -11.88 4.88 -2.55
CA GLU A 175 -12.56 5.18 -3.81
C GLU A 175 -11.61 4.93 -4.98
N ILE A 176 -12.17 4.61 -6.14
CA ILE A 176 -11.43 4.37 -7.39
C ILE A 176 -12.29 4.88 -8.55
N SER A 177 -11.66 5.55 -9.52
CA SER A 177 -12.35 5.97 -10.74
C SER A 177 -12.60 4.80 -11.68
N ASP A 178 -13.53 4.93 -12.62
CA ASP A 178 -13.82 3.88 -13.58
C ASP A 178 -12.60 3.54 -14.46
N GLU A 179 -11.78 4.53 -14.83
CA GLU A 179 -10.58 4.32 -15.64
C GLU A 179 -9.48 3.60 -14.85
N ALA A 180 -9.31 3.93 -13.57
CA ALA A 180 -8.35 3.25 -12.70
C ALA A 180 -8.82 1.81 -12.38
N ALA A 181 -10.12 1.60 -12.20
CA ALA A 181 -10.71 0.29 -12.00
C ALA A 181 -10.55 -0.60 -13.24
N GLU A 182 -10.80 -0.04 -14.44
CA GLU A 182 -10.57 -0.73 -15.71
C GLU A 182 -9.10 -1.14 -15.85
N ALA A 183 -8.17 -0.22 -15.60
CA ALA A 183 -6.75 -0.50 -15.66
C ALA A 183 -6.33 -1.62 -14.69
N LEU A 184 -6.78 -1.58 -13.43
CA LEU A 184 -6.49 -2.63 -12.45
C LEU A 184 -7.11 -3.98 -12.82
N SER A 185 -8.23 -4.00 -13.56
CA SER A 185 -8.89 -5.25 -13.97
C SER A 185 -7.98 -6.17 -14.81
N HIS A 186 -6.95 -5.61 -15.44
CA HIS A 186 -5.95 -6.35 -16.22
C HIS A 186 -4.87 -7.03 -15.36
N HIS A 187 -4.83 -6.79 -14.05
CA HIS A 187 -3.86 -7.41 -13.17
C HIS A 187 -4.11 -8.93 -13.08
N ARG A 188 -3.03 -9.71 -13.26
CA ARG A 188 -3.10 -11.18 -13.42
C ARG A 188 -2.76 -11.96 -12.16
N SER A 189 -2.63 -11.29 -11.01
CA SER A 189 -2.39 -11.92 -9.72
C SER A 189 -3.40 -11.44 -8.67
N THR A 190 -3.18 -11.78 -7.41
CA THR A 190 -4.05 -11.37 -6.30
C THR A 190 -3.86 -9.88 -6.00
N MET A 191 -4.94 -9.10 -6.10
CA MET A 191 -4.96 -7.71 -5.65
C MET A 191 -6.02 -7.52 -4.57
N LEU A 192 -5.66 -7.06 -3.38
CA LEU A 192 -6.61 -6.88 -2.30
C LEU A 192 -6.92 -5.39 -2.08
N LEU A 193 -8.16 -5.02 -2.37
CA LEU A 193 -8.70 -3.65 -2.30
C LEU A 193 -9.76 -3.52 -1.20
N ASN A 194 -9.49 -4.12 -0.04
CA ASN A 194 -10.45 -4.23 1.07
C ASN A 194 -10.83 -2.87 1.73
N GLY A 195 -10.22 -1.77 1.26
CA GLY A 195 -10.52 -0.41 1.67
C GLY A 195 -11.75 0.20 0.98
N LEU A 196 -12.13 -0.33 -0.19
CA LEU A 196 -13.15 0.27 -1.05
C LEU A 196 -14.52 0.32 -0.36
N THR A 197 -15.17 1.47 -0.45
CA THR A 197 -16.54 1.70 0.06
C THR A 197 -17.59 1.61 -1.03
N LYS A 198 -17.19 1.70 -2.30
CA LYS A 198 -18.08 1.61 -3.46
C LYS A 198 -17.48 0.70 -4.53
N LEU A 199 -18.30 -0.17 -5.13
CA LEU A 199 -17.90 -1.00 -6.29
C LEU A 199 -18.92 -0.85 -7.43
N THR A 200 -18.49 -0.21 -8.51
CA THR A 200 -19.29 -0.01 -9.73
C THR A 200 -18.70 -0.68 -10.97
N SER A 201 -17.39 -0.95 -10.98
CA SER A 201 -16.72 -1.60 -12.12
C SER A 201 -16.93 -3.11 -12.11
N VAL A 202 -17.68 -3.60 -13.10
CA VAL A 202 -17.84 -5.03 -13.38
C VAL A 202 -16.50 -5.72 -13.72
N PRO A 203 -15.63 -5.16 -14.59
CA PRO A 203 -14.33 -5.75 -14.89
C PRO A 203 -13.46 -5.93 -13.64
N LEU A 204 -13.32 -4.87 -12.82
CA LEU A 204 -12.53 -4.94 -11.60
C LEU A 204 -13.10 -5.98 -10.63
N THR A 205 -14.41 -5.95 -10.38
CA THR A 205 -15.08 -6.89 -9.48
C THR A 205 -14.85 -8.33 -9.95
N THR A 206 -15.07 -8.59 -11.24
CA THR A 206 -14.88 -9.91 -11.83
C THR A 206 -13.44 -10.41 -11.64
N THR A 207 -12.44 -9.56 -11.89
CA THR A 207 -11.04 -9.92 -11.66
C THR A 207 -10.75 -10.17 -10.18
N MET A 208 -11.30 -9.36 -9.26
CA MET A 208 -11.15 -9.59 -7.82
C MET A 208 -11.75 -10.93 -7.38
N LEU A 209 -12.94 -11.28 -7.87
CA LEU A 209 -13.59 -12.57 -7.56
C LEU A 209 -12.78 -13.77 -8.06
N LYS A 210 -12.18 -13.66 -9.26
CA LYS A 210 -11.37 -14.72 -9.86
C LYS A 210 -10.00 -14.87 -9.19
N SER A 211 -9.31 -13.75 -8.91
CA SER A 211 -7.92 -13.74 -8.47
C SER A 211 -7.73 -13.81 -6.95
N ASN A 212 -8.80 -13.60 -6.18
CA ASN A 212 -8.73 -13.48 -4.71
C ASN A 212 -9.59 -14.50 -3.95
N ASP A 213 -10.02 -15.61 -4.57
CA ASP A 213 -10.90 -16.58 -3.90
C ASP A 213 -10.33 -16.98 -2.52
N GLY A 214 -11.12 -16.73 -1.47
CA GLY A 214 -10.75 -16.94 -0.07
C GLY A 214 -9.93 -15.88 0.66
N PHE A 215 -9.52 -14.81 -0.03
CA PHE A 215 -8.83 -13.67 0.58
C PHE A 215 -9.63 -12.36 0.48
N LEU A 216 -10.80 -12.41 -0.14
CA LEU A 216 -11.64 -11.25 -0.37
C LEU A 216 -12.40 -10.86 0.90
N ASN A 217 -12.19 -9.62 1.36
CA ASN A 217 -12.99 -9.02 2.41
C ASN A 217 -13.48 -7.66 1.94
N LEU A 218 -14.80 -7.56 1.71
CA LEU A 218 -15.49 -6.37 1.22
C LEU A 218 -16.43 -5.80 2.29
N SER A 219 -16.13 -6.02 3.56
CA SER A 219 -16.96 -5.55 4.68
C SER A 219 -17.10 -4.02 4.76
N LYS A 220 -16.26 -3.27 4.04
CA LYS A 220 -16.33 -1.81 3.96
C LYS A 220 -17.18 -1.30 2.80
N VAL A 221 -17.56 -2.16 1.86
CA VAL A 221 -18.39 -1.76 0.71
C VAL A 221 -19.79 -1.46 1.20
N GLN A 222 -20.21 -0.22 0.99
CA GLN A 222 -21.50 0.36 1.35
C GLN A 222 -22.47 0.37 0.17
N THR A 223 -21.95 0.61 -1.04
CA THR A 223 -22.74 0.73 -2.27
C THR A 223 -22.17 -0.15 -3.39
N LEU A 224 -23.06 -0.83 -4.11
CA LEU A 224 -22.73 -1.59 -5.33
C LEU A 224 -23.48 -0.98 -6.53
N GLY A 225 -22.87 -1.03 -7.72
CA GLY A 225 -23.61 -0.80 -8.97
C GLY A 225 -24.52 -1.99 -9.28
N ASP A 226 -25.64 -1.74 -9.97
CA ASP A 226 -26.63 -2.79 -10.29
C ASP A 226 -26.01 -3.98 -11.04
N GLU A 227 -25.15 -3.71 -12.04
CA GLU A 227 -24.46 -4.77 -12.78
C GLU A 227 -23.46 -5.55 -11.91
N VAL A 228 -22.80 -4.88 -10.96
CA VAL A 228 -21.89 -5.53 -10.00
C VAL A 228 -22.67 -6.46 -9.06
N MET A 229 -23.91 -6.13 -8.71
CA MET A 229 -24.75 -7.02 -7.90
C MET A 229 -25.05 -8.33 -8.62
N GLN A 230 -25.29 -8.31 -9.93
CA GLN A 230 -25.45 -9.53 -10.73
C GLN A 230 -24.19 -10.40 -10.69
N VAL A 231 -23.01 -9.79 -10.80
CA VAL A 231 -21.72 -10.50 -10.68
C VAL A 231 -21.59 -11.23 -9.32
N PHE A 232 -22.03 -10.61 -8.23
CA PHE A 232 -22.05 -11.27 -6.91
C PHE A 232 -23.14 -12.36 -6.81
N ALA A 233 -24.33 -12.15 -7.37
CA ALA A 233 -25.39 -13.17 -7.39
C ALA A 233 -24.93 -14.44 -8.15
N GLU A 234 -24.14 -14.26 -9.21
CA GLU A 234 -23.57 -15.34 -10.01
C GLU A 234 -22.26 -15.93 -9.46
N TYR A 235 -21.71 -15.39 -8.38
CA TYR A 235 -20.47 -15.90 -7.79
C TYR A 235 -20.59 -17.39 -7.40
N ARG A 236 -19.62 -18.20 -7.81
CA ARG A 236 -19.54 -19.65 -7.53
C ARG A 236 -18.20 -20.05 -6.89
N GLY A 237 -17.51 -19.11 -6.25
CA GLY A 237 -16.22 -19.42 -5.61
C GLY A 237 -16.37 -20.23 -4.33
N THR A 238 -15.24 -20.65 -3.77
CA THR A 238 -15.22 -21.64 -2.69
C THR A 238 -15.45 -21.04 -1.31
N LYS A 239 -15.22 -19.73 -1.13
CA LYS A 239 -15.30 -19.06 0.16
C LYS A 239 -16.38 -18.00 0.20
N PRO A 240 -17.02 -17.77 1.38
CA PRO A 240 -18.02 -16.74 1.49
C PRO A 240 -17.40 -15.34 1.36
N ILE A 241 -18.11 -14.45 0.68
CA ILE A 241 -17.79 -13.03 0.56
C ILE A 241 -18.66 -12.25 1.53
N ARG A 242 -18.02 -11.46 2.38
CA ARG A 242 -18.70 -10.62 3.36
C ARG A 242 -18.93 -9.23 2.77
N LEU A 243 -20.19 -8.92 2.53
CA LEU A 243 -20.70 -7.60 2.13
C LEU A 243 -21.44 -6.94 3.30
N THR A 244 -20.97 -7.14 4.52
CA THR A 244 -21.64 -6.72 5.75
C THR A 244 -21.71 -5.20 5.94
N GLY A 245 -21.01 -4.44 5.10
CA GLY A 245 -21.03 -2.97 5.12
C GLY A 245 -22.12 -2.34 4.26
N LEU A 246 -22.87 -3.14 3.48
CA LEU A 246 -23.87 -2.59 2.57
C LEU A 246 -24.94 -1.80 3.31
N THR A 247 -25.22 -0.60 2.84
CA THR A 247 -26.25 0.28 3.40
C THR A 247 -27.40 0.51 2.42
N GLU A 248 -27.19 0.23 1.13
CA GLU A 248 -28.16 0.47 0.07
C GLU A 248 -28.30 -0.76 -0.83
N LEU A 249 -29.53 -1.26 -0.97
CA LEU A 249 -29.86 -2.41 -1.81
C LEU A 249 -31.34 -2.37 -2.20
N SER A 250 -31.65 -2.42 -3.50
CA SER A 250 -33.04 -2.51 -3.96
C SER A 250 -33.63 -3.89 -3.61
N ALA A 251 -34.96 -3.98 -3.44
CA ALA A 251 -35.63 -5.25 -3.15
C ALA A 251 -35.35 -6.32 -4.22
N ALA A 252 -35.34 -5.94 -5.50
CA ALA A 252 -35.04 -6.84 -6.62
C ALA A 252 -33.60 -7.40 -6.53
N ASN A 253 -32.62 -6.55 -6.25
CA ASN A 253 -31.23 -6.97 -6.14
C ASN A 253 -30.96 -7.78 -4.87
N ALA A 254 -31.68 -7.48 -3.78
CA ALA A 254 -31.59 -8.24 -2.54
C ALA A 254 -32.00 -9.71 -2.72
N VAL A 255 -33.03 -9.99 -3.53
CA VAL A 255 -33.44 -11.37 -3.83
C VAL A 255 -32.32 -12.16 -4.50
N GLY A 256 -31.66 -11.58 -5.51
CA GLY A 256 -30.55 -12.22 -6.21
C GLY A 256 -29.36 -12.53 -5.30
N LEU A 257 -28.97 -11.57 -4.46
CA LEU A 257 -27.85 -11.77 -3.52
C LEU A 257 -28.17 -12.76 -2.41
N ARG A 258 -29.39 -12.77 -1.87
CA ARG A 258 -29.83 -13.75 -0.83
C ARG A 258 -29.87 -15.18 -1.34
N ALA A 259 -30.17 -15.37 -2.62
CA ALA A 259 -30.21 -16.71 -3.22
C ALA A 259 -28.82 -17.36 -3.29
N ASN A 260 -27.74 -16.59 -3.13
CA ASN A 260 -26.37 -17.09 -3.15
C ASN A 260 -25.84 -17.30 -1.71
N ASP A 261 -25.67 -18.57 -1.32
CA ASP A 261 -25.20 -18.96 0.02
C ASP A 261 -23.75 -18.51 0.32
N LYS A 262 -22.99 -18.10 -0.70
CA LYS A 262 -21.64 -17.55 -0.55
C LYS A 262 -21.63 -16.05 -0.31
N ILE A 263 -22.76 -15.35 -0.43
CA ILE A 263 -22.83 -13.92 -0.19
C ILE A 263 -23.40 -13.67 1.20
N VAL A 264 -22.58 -13.07 2.07
CA VAL A 264 -22.99 -12.72 3.43
C VAL A 264 -23.40 -11.24 3.45
N LEU A 265 -24.71 -11.01 3.49
CA LEU A 265 -25.34 -9.70 3.60
C LEU A 265 -25.47 -9.25 5.07
N PRO A 266 -25.59 -7.93 5.34
CA PRO A 266 -25.93 -7.43 6.67
C PRO A 266 -27.37 -7.81 7.04
N SER A 267 -27.67 -7.89 8.33
CA SER A 267 -28.97 -8.38 8.84
C SER A 267 -30.18 -7.63 8.28
N ILE A 268 -30.05 -6.33 8.04
CA ILE A 268 -31.10 -5.49 7.43
C ILE A 268 -31.55 -6.00 6.04
N PHE A 269 -30.67 -6.71 5.33
CA PHE A 269 -30.96 -7.27 4.01
C PHE A 269 -31.08 -8.79 4.03
N GLN A 270 -31.20 -9.46 5.19
CA GLN A 270 -31.35 -10.92 5.24
C GLN A 270 -32.81 -11.39 5.20
N GLN A 271 -33.76 -10.57 5.65
CA GLN A 271 -35.18 -10.90 5.67
C GLN A 271 -35.88 -10.38 4.41
N ALA A 272 -36.82 -11.16 3.86
CA ALA A 272 -37.77 -10.59 2.90
C ALA A 272 -38.61 -9.55 3.66
N GLU A 273 -38.74 -8.33 3.11
CA GLU A 273 -39.66 -7.34 3.66
C GLU A 273 -41.04 -7.99 3.77
N GLN A 274 -41.52 -8.18 5.00
CA GLN A 274 -42.91 -8.55 5.23
C GLN A 274 -43.74 -7.33 4.81
N GLN A 275 -44.45 -7.46 3.70
CA GLN A 275 -45.45 -6.49 3.24
C GLN A 275 -46.62 -6.42 4.21
#